data_AF-A0A1Q9V3Q8-F1
#
_entry.id   AF-A0A1Q9V3Q8-F1
#
_cell.length_a   1.000
_cell.length_b   1.000
_cell.length_c   1.000
_cell.angle_alpha   90.00
_cell.angle_beta   90.00
_cell.angle_gamma   90.00
#
_symmetry.space_group_name_H-M   'P 1'
#
loop_
_entity.id
_entity.type
_entity.pdbx_description
1 polymer ?
#
loop_
_entity_poly.entity_id
_entity_poly.type
_entity_poly.pdbx_seq_one_letter_code
_entity_poly.pdbx_strand_id
1 'polypeptide(L)' 'MTDTPVSNQTTKLVVSGMTCGHCVASVTEELTEVDGVLDVRVDDLVKGGDTDVFVTSDGPLNLEAARAAVEEAGYTAQA' A
#
# COMPACT_ATOMS: atom_id res chain seq x y z
N MET A 1 -1.53 28.34 -17.22
CA MET A 1 -0.87 27.13 -16.68
C MET A 1 -1.60 26.84 -15.39
N THR A 2 -2.61 25.97 -15.45
CA THR A 2 -3.52 25.75 -14.32
C THR A 2 -2.85 24.73 -13.40
N ASP A 3 -2.30 25.23 -12.30
CA ASP A 3 -1.87 24.43 -11.18
C ASP A 3 -3.14 23.84 -10.54
N THR A 4 -3.47 22.61 -10.92
CA THR A 4 -4.44 21.82 -10.16
C THR A 4 -3.74 21.46 -8.86
N PRO A 5 -4.26 21.82 -7.67
CA PRO A 5 -3.68 21.34 -6.43
C PRO A 5 -3.79 19.82 -6.40
N VAL A 6 -2.68 19.13 -6.63
CA VAL A 6 -2.53 17.70 -6.36
C VAL A 6 -2.45 17.54 -4.85
N SER A 7 -3.61 17.43 -4.22
CA SER A 7 -3.67 17.05 -2.81
C SER A 7 -3.36 15.57 -2.75
N ASN A 8 -2.09 15.21 -2.52
CA ASN A 8 -1.68 13.86 -2.21
C ASN A 8 -2.63 13.30 -1.13
N GLN A 9 -3.15 12.10 -1.35
CA GLN A 9 -4.02 11.42 -0.41
C GLN A 9 -3.23 10.32 0.28
N THR A 10 -3.57 10.01 1.53
CA THR A 10 -3.05 8.82 2.20
C THR A 10 -4.19 7.88 2.48
N THR A 11 -4.11 6.69 1.90
CA THR A 11 -5.05 5.60 2.11
C THR A 11 -4.43 4.59 3.05
N LYS A 12 -5.20 4.15 4.05
CA LYS A 12 -4.80 3.07 4.94
C LYS A 12 -5.31 1.73 4.39
N LEU A 13 -4.41 0.77 4.30
CA LEU A 13 -4.68 -0.63 4.02
C LEU A 13 -4.33 -1.47 5.25
N VAL A 14 -5.11 -2.51 5.51
CA VAL A 14 -4.82 -3.56 6.48
C VAL A 14 -4.33 -4.76 5.69
N VAL A 15 -3.07 -5.14 5.89
CA VAL A 15 -2.44 -6.28 5.22
C VAL A 15 -2.22 -7.42 6.21
N SER A 16 -2.76 -8.60 5.88
CA SER A 16 -2.70 -9.78 6.74
C SER A 16 -1.63 -10.77 6.29
N GLY A 17 -0.91 -11.37 7.24
CA GLY A 17 -0.08 -12.55 7.01
C GLY A 17 1.41 -12.28 6.77
N MET A 18 1.85 -11.02 6.77
CA MET A 18 3.28 -10.69 6.74
C MET A 18 3.98 -11.16 8.03
N THR A 19 5.17 -11.76 7.93
CA THR A 19 5.88 -12.34 9.10
C THR A 19 7.30 -11.83 9.31
N CYS A 20 7.90 -11.17 8.32
CA CYS A 20 9.26 -10.64 8.40
C CYS A 20 9.47 -9.41 7.51
N GLY A 21 10.64 -8.77 7.65
CA GLY A 21 11.00 -7.57 6.86
C GLY A 21 11.07 -7.81 5.34
N HIS A 22 11.36 -9.04 4.89
CA HIS A 22 11.29 -9.35 3.45
C HIS A 22 9.85 -9.38 2.94
N CYS A 23 8.89 -9.87 3.74
CA CYS A 23 7.47 -9.80 3.41
C CYS A 23 7.01 -8.36 3.23
N VAL A 24 7.45 -7.49 4.15
CA VAL A 24 7.18 -6.05 4.08
C VAL A 24 7.78 -5.44 2.82
N ALA A 25 9.04 -5.78 2.49
CA ALA A 25 9.70 -5.28 1.29
C ALA A 25 8.94 -5.70 0.01
N SER A 26 8.55 -6.97 -0.11
CA SER A 26 7.77 -7.47 -1.25
C SER A 26 6.45 -6.72 -1.39
N VAL A 27 5.65 -6.59 -0.33
CA VAL A 27 4.38 -5.84 -0.39
C VAL A 27 4.59 -4.37 -0.76
N THR A 28 5.66 -3.76 -0.24
CA THR A 28 6.00 -2.36 -0.54
C THR A 28 6.37 -2.19 -2.01
N GLU A 29 7.17 -3.09 -2.57
CA GLU A 29 7.58 -3.09 -3.98
C GLU A 29 6.35 -3.14 -4.90
N GLU A 30 5.49 -4.16 -4.74
CA GLU A 30 4.27 -4.28 -5.56
C GLU A 30 3.36 -3.05 -5.44
N LEU A 31 3.17 -2.51 -4.22
CA LEU A 31 2.35 -1.31 -4.02
C LEU A 31 2.95 -0.06 -4.67
N THR A 32 4.27 0.06 -4.75
CA THR A 32 4.92 1.19 -5.44
C THR A 32 4.80 1.13 -6.96
N GLU A 33 4.49 -0.04 -7.52
CA GLU A 33 4.22 -0.20 -8.96
C GLU A 33 2.79 0.18 -9.35
N VAL A 34 1.90 0.40 -8.37
CA VAL A 34 0.53 0.86 -8.62
C VAL A 34 0.54 2.32 -9.09
N ASP A 35 -0.12 2.56 -10.22
CA ASP A 35 -0.22 3.90 -10.82
C ASP A 35 -0.68 4.96 -9.82
N GLY A 36 0.09 6.04 -9.74
CA GLY A 36 -0.19 7.17 -8.87
C GLY A 36 0.29 7.01 -7.43
N VAL A 37 0.85 5.85 -7.03
CA VAL A 37 1.50 5.72 -5.72
C VAL A 37 2.79 6.52 -5.69
N LEU A 38 2.98 7.26 -4.59
CA LEU A 38 4.11 8.15 -4.34
C LEU A 38 4.98 7.67 -3.18
N ASP A 39 4.37 7.07 -2.15
CA ASP A 39 5.06 6.54 -0.99
C ASP A 39 4.25 5.40 -0.35
N VAL A 40 4.96 4.46 0.27
CA VAL A 40 4.36 3.35 1.02
C VAL A 40 5.07 3.23 2.36
N ARG A 41 4.31 3.38 3.44
CA ARG A 41 4.79 3.27 4.81
C ARG A 41 4.09 2.11 5.50
N VAL A 42 4.86 1.16 5.99
CA VAL A 42 4.36 0.08 6.85
C VAL A 42 4.57 0.44 8.31
N ASP A 43 3.55 0.24 9.14
CA ASP A 43 3.62 0.50 10.59
C ASP A 43 4.24 -0.71 11.33
N ASP A 44 3.98 -0.84 12.63
CA ASP A 44 4.51 -1.94 13.44
C ASP A 44 4.02 -3.31 12.92
N LEU A 45 4.92 -4.05 12.25
CA LEU A 45 4.64 -5.36 11.68
C LEU A 45 4.11 -6.33 12.75
N VAL A 46 2.84 -6.74 12.59
CA VAL A 46 2.22 -7.79 13.40
C VAL A 46 2.45 -9.13 12.71
N LYS A 47 3.44 -9.89 13.20
CA LYS A 47 3.83 -11.17 12.57
C LYS A 47 2.67 -12.15 12.45
N GLY A 48 2.28 -12.45 11.21
CA GLY A 48 1.19 -13.36 10.88
C GLY A 48 -0.21 -12.81 11.14
N GLY A 49 -0.31 -11.55 11.57
CA GLY A 49 -1.57 -10.86 11.82
C GLY A 49 -1.79 -9.70 10.85
N ASP A 50 -2.65 -8.78 11.27
CA ASP A 50 -3.05 -7.60 10.52
C ASP A 50 -2.06 -6.45 10.80
N THR A 51 -1.50 -5.89 9.74
CA THR A 51 -0.57 -4.76 9.80
C THR A 51 -1.13 -3.59 8.99
N ASP A 52 -1.14 -2.40 9.60
CA ASP A 52 -1.52 -1.17 8.90
C ASP A 52 -0.41 -0.75 7.93
N VAL A 53 -0.81 -0.47 6.68
CA VAL A 53 0.03 0.02 5.58
C VAL A 53 -0.59 1.31 5.06
N PHE A 54 0.19 2.38 5.00
CA PHE A 54 -0.24 3.69 4.53
C PHE A 54 0.35 3.93 3.15
N VAL A 55 -0.52 4.15 2.16
CA VAL A 55 -0.15 4.41 0.78
C VAL A 55 -0.46 5.87 0.47
N THR A 56 0.56 6.65 0.15
CA THR A 56 0.39 8.02 -0.34
C THR A 56 0.31 7.99 -1.87
N SER A 57 -0.70 8.63 -2.45
CA SER A 57 -0.91 8.69 -3.89
C SER A 57 -1.23 10.09 -4.41
N ASP A 58 -0.93 10.34 -5.68
CA ASP A 58 -1.34 11.54 -6.42
C ASP A 58 -2.84 11.45 -6.76
N GLY A 59 -3.67 11.85 -5.80
CA GLY A 59 -5.13 11.71 -5.86
C GLY A 59 -5.65 10.39 -5.28
N PRO A 60 -6.92 10.03 -5.54
CA PRO A 60 -7.53 8.82 -4.99
C PRO A 60 -6.82 7.54 -5.44
N LEU A 61 -6.46 6.69 -4.49
CA LEU A 61 -5.84 5.39 -4.76
C LEU A 61 -6.84 4.44 -5.43
N ASN A 62 -6.40 3.74 -6.48
CA ASN A 62 -7.15 2.60 -7.02
C ASN A 62 -7.05 1.40 -6.05
N LEU A 63 -8.08 1.23 -5.22
CA LEU A 63 -8.12 0.18 -4.21
C LEU A 63 -8.11 -1.24 -4.79
N GLU A 64 -8.67 -1.45 -5.97
CA GLU A 64 -8.65 -2.77 -6.62
C GLU A 64 -7.24 -3.12 -7.08
N ALA A 65 -6.53 -2.17 -7.71
CA ALA A 65 -5.14 -2.35 -8.12
C ALA A 65 -4.22 -2.55 -6.91
N ALA A 66 -4.39 -1.76 -5.85
CA ALA A 66 -3.60 -1.91 -4.62
C ALA A 66 -3.83 -3.27 -3.96
N ARG A 67 -5.07 -3.79 -3.94
CA ARG A 67 -5.35 -5.14 -3.43
C ARG A 67 -4.72 -6.22 -4.29
N ALA A 68 -4.83 -6.11 -5.62
CA ALA A 68 -4.21 -7.05 -6.54
C ALA A 68 -2.68 -7.09 -6.35
N ALA A 69 -2.02 -5.94 -6.22
CA ALA A 69 -0.58 -5.87 -5.93
C ALA A 69 -0.21 -6.61 -4.63
N VAL A 70 -0.99 -6.44 -3.55
CA VAL A 70 -0.75 -7.19 -2.30
C VAL A 70 -1.01 -8.70 -2.47
N GLU A 71 -2.00 -9.09 -3.28
CA GLU A 71 -2.28 -10.49 -3.61
C GLU A 71 -1.18 -11.14 -4.46
N GLU A 72 -0.56 -10.39 -5.37
CA GLU A 72 0.61 -10.81 -6.14
C GLU A 72 1.83 -11.06 -5.25
N ALA A 73 2.01 -10.24 -4.20
CA ALA A 73 2.99 -10.51 -3.13
C ALA A 73 2.64 -11.72 -2.23
N GLY A 74 1.45 -12.30 -2.38
CA GLY A 74 0.99 -13.48 -1.62
C GLY A 74 0.29 -13.16 -0.30
N TYR A 75 -0.23 -11.95 -0.14
CA TYR A 75 -0.92 -11.50 1.07
C TYR A 75 -2.34 -11.04 0.75
N THR A 76 -3.08 -10.59 1.76
CA THR A 76 -4.44 -10.06 1.58
C THR A 76 -4.51 -8.65 2.12
N ALA A 77 -5.12 -7.73 1.36
CA ALA A 77 -5.31 -6.34 1.75
C ALA A 77 -6.79 -5.95 1.86
N GLN A 78 -7.10 -5.08 2.82
CA GLN A 78 -8.42 -4.48 3.02
C GLN A 78 -8.25 -2.97 3.25
N ALA A 79 -9.22 -2.16 2.83
CA ALA A 79 -9.22 -0.70 2.96
C ALA A 79 -10.49 -0.26 3.66
#